data_AF-A0A284R015-F1
#
_entry.id   AF-A0A284R015-F1
#
_cell.length_a   1.000
_cell.length_b   1.000
_cell.length_c   1.000
_cell.angle_alpha   90.00
_cell.angle_beta   90.00
_cell.angle_gamma   90.00
#
_symmetry.space_group_name_H-M   'P 1'
#
loop_
_entity.id
_entity.type
_entity.pdbx_description
1 polymer ?
#
loop_
_entity_poly.entity_id
_entity_poly.type
_entity_poly.pdbx_seq_one_letter_code
_entity_poly.pdbx_strand_id
1 'polypeptide(L)'
;MSDSPAPVASPISYDALREAAERRAQQQPTQRSAAQLAAEHERRQMFRRLLDPGITRPNSKEQAMASMKTLLTISENLLREPENPKFQQFKPTNGVIKRNLMDPKGALEYAIELGFRPEVKNFQPFYSFNPRHMESLRIGSAILKEAFDLETEKQERAARAKKEEKAVAAAAANKVKLAFIDDRKSKIEADEREKVLREARLAAAAARGSEPSTSPEPSRSQQVMPGSGHVLGLDMPPEDDRAEDSEED
;
A
#
# COMPACT_ATOMS: atom_id res chain seq x y z
N MET A 1 67.33 -20.63 24.09
CA MET A 1 67.17 -19.53 23.11
C MET A 1 67.10 -20.17 21.73
N SER A 2 65.89 -20.45 21.27
CA SER A 2 65.62 -21.04 19.96
C SER A 2 64.73 -20.03 19.23
N ASP A 3 65.37 -19.16 18.47
CA ASP A 3 64.70 -18.13 17.70
C ASP A 3 64.46 -18.67 16.29
N SER A 4 63.20 -18.99 16.00
CA SER A 4 62.74 -19.43 14.68
C SER A 4 62.71 -18.21 13.76
N PRO A 5 63.44 -18.20 12.62
CA PRO A 5 63.33 -17.11 11.68
C PRO A 5 61.97 -17.17 10.97
N ALA A 6 61.25 -16.05 11.01
CA ALA A 6 60.00 -15.82 10.30
C ALA A 6 60.17 -16.07 8.78
N PRO A 7 59.11 -16.53 8.08
CA PRO A 7 59.19 -16.79 6.65
C PRO A 7 59.37 -15.46 5.90
N VAL A 8 60.57 -15.28 5.35
CA VAL A 8 60.88 -14.22 4.38
C VAL A 8 59.99 -14.42 3.16
N ALA A 9 59.13 -13.44 2.90
CA ALA A 9 58.28 -13.41 1.72
C ALA A 9 59.18 -13.36 0.46
N SER A 10 59.23 -14.47 -0.27
CA SER A 10 59.91 -14.55 -1.55
C SER A 10 59.38 -13.47 -2.49
N PRO A 11 60.25 -12.81 -3.29
CA PRO A 11 59.79 -11.86 -4.30
C PRO A 11 58.88 -12.61 -5.26
N ILE A 12 57.62 -12.17 -5.35
CA ILE A 12 56.62 -12.80 -6.21
C ILE A 12 57.18 -12.79 -7.64
N SER A 13 57.41 -13.98 -8.18
CA SER A 13 57.96 -14.15 -9.53
C SER A 13 57.12 -13.38 -10.55
N TYR A 14 57.77 -12.68 -11.46
CA TYR A 14 57.11 -11.96 -12.56
C TYR A 14 56.20 -12.89 -13.37
N ASP A 15 56.60 -14.15 -13.54
CA ASP A 15 55.79 -15.17 -14.21
C ASP A 15 54.57 -15.57 -13.38
N ALA A 16 54.70 -15.65 -12.05
CA ALA A 16 53.57 -15.93 -11.15
C ALA A 16 52.56 -14.78 -11.10
N LEU A 17 53.03 -13.53 -11.15
CA LEU A 17 52.19 -12.33 -11.28
C LEU A 17 51.45 -12.29 -12.62
N ARG A 18 52.15 -12.61 -13.71
CA ARG A 18 51.58 -12.67 -15.05
C ARG A 18 50.52 -13.78 -15.15
N GLU A 19 50.81 -14.97 -14.65
CA GLU A 19 49.87 -16.09 -14.64
C GLU A 19 48.63 -15.80 -13.76
N ALA A 20 48.81 -15.12 -12.62
CA ALA A 20 47.70 -14.67 -11.78
C ALA A 20 46.85 -13.57 -12.46
N ALA A 21 47.47 -12.67 -13.22
CA ALA A 21 46.77 -11.66 -14.01
C ALA A 21 45.99 -12.28 -15.17
N GLU A 22 46.56 -13.26 -15.87
CA GLU A 22 45.89 -14.02 -16.93
C GLU A 22 44.71 -14.83 -16.38
N ARG A 23 44.86 -15.49 -15.22
CA ARG A 23 43.75 -16.17 -14.54
C ARG A 23 42.64 -15.19 -14.12
N ARG A 24 42.99 -13.99 -13.66
CA ARG A 24 42.01 -12.95 -13.31
C ARG A 24 41.32 -12.39 -14.55
N ALA A 25 42.02 -12.23 -15.68
CA ALA A 25 41.44 -11.79 -16.94
C ALA A 25 40.51 -12.86 -17.56
N GLN A 26 40.84 -14.15 -17.41
CA GLN A 26 39.99 -15.27 -17.84
C GLN A 26 38.81 -15.53 -16.90
N GLN A 27 38.95 -15.25 -15.60
CA GLN A 27 37.89 -15.38 -14.60
C GLN A 27 37.02 -14.13 -14.46
N GLN A 28 37.40 -13.00 -15.06
CA GLN A 28 36.49 -11.87 -15.13
C GLN A 28 35.29 -12.29 -15.99
N PRO A 29 34.06 -12.27 -15.43
CA PRO A 29 32.87 -12.52 -16.24
C PRO A 29 32.93 -11.54 -17.39
N THR A 30 32.83 -12.04 -18.63
CA THR A 30 32.92 -11.27 -19.88
C THR A 30 32.20 -9.95 -19.70
N GLN A 31 32.94 -8.88 -19.37
CA GLN A 31 32.29 -7.63 -18.99
C GLN A 31 31.61 -7.13 -20.25
N ARG A 32 30.28 -6.98 -20.20
CA ARG A 32 29.50 -6.46 -21.33
C ARG A 32 30.13 -5.14 -21.75
N SER A 33 30.35 -4.99 -23.05
CA SER A 33 30.95 -3.75 -23.55
C SER A 33 30.07 -2.56 -23.19
N ALA A 34 30.64 -1.35 -23.11
CA ALA A 34 29.87 -0.15 -22.83
C ALA A 34 28.68 0.03 -23.80
N ALA A 35 28.87 -0.34 -25.07
CA ALA A 35 27.81 -0.34 -26.09
C ALA A 35 26.69 -1.36 -25.79
N GLN A 36 27.02 -2.55 -25.30
CA GLN A 36 26.03 -3.56 -24.92
C GLN A 36 25.22 -3.14 -23.70
N LEU A 37 25.88 -2.52 -22.70
CA LEU A 37 25.20 -1.98 -21.52
C LEU A 37 24.27 -0.81 -21.88
N ALA A 38 24.70 0.07 -22.79
CA ALA A 38 23.85 1.15 -23.29
C ALA A 38 22.60 0.61 -24.02
N ALA A 39 22.79 -0.36 -24.91
CA ALA A 39 21.67 -0.98 -25.64
C ALA A 39 20.70 -1.71 -24.70
N GLU A 40 21.20 -2.37 -23.66
CA GLU A 40 20.35 -2.98 -22.63
C GLU A 40 19.55 -1.93 -21.86
N HIS A 41 20.19 -0.83 -21.46
CA HIS A 41 19.54 0.27 -20.76
C HIS A 41 18.43 0.90 -21.61
N GLU A 42 18.69 1.15 -22.90
CA GLU A 42 17.68 1.65 -23.84
C GLU A 42 16.48 0.69 -23.96
N ARG A 43 16.73 -0.61 -24.09
CA ARG A 43 15.65 -1.62 -24.12
C ARG A 43 14.85 -1.64 -22.83
N ARG A 44 15.50 -1.59 -21.66
CA ARG A 44 14.81 -1.50 -20.37
C ARG A 44 13.91 -0.27 -20.32
N GLN A 45 14.41 0.88 -20.77
CA GLN A 45 13.63 2.12 -20.80
C GLN A 45 12.45 2.03 -21.76
N MET A 46 12.63 1.39 -22.92
CA MET A 46 11.55 1.12 -23.86
C MET A 46 10.45 0.25 -23.24
N PHE A 47 10.79 -0.86 -22.57
CA PHE A 47 9.82 -1.70 -21.88
C PHE A 47 9.06 -0.94 -20.78
N ARG A 48 9.74 -0.08 -20.01
CA ARG A 48 9.06 0.79 -19.03
C ARG A 48 8.07 1.75 -19.67
N ARG A 49 8.40 2.32 -20.84
CA ARG A 49 7.48 3.19 -21.61
C ARG A 49 6.26 2.44 -22.14
N LEU A 50 6.42 1.16 -22.48
CA LEU A 50 5.30 0.32 -22.92
C LEU A 50 4.41 -0.12 -21.75
N LEU A 51 4.96 -0.25 -20.54
CA LEU A 51 4.19 -0.59 -19.35
C LEU A 51 3.42 0.61 -18.80
N ASP A 52 4.11 1.67 -18.39
CA ASP A 52 3.47 2.73 -17.62
C ASP A 52 2.56 3.61 -18.50
N PRO A 53 3.09 4.31 -19.52
CA PRO A 53 2.26 4.98 -20.51
C PRO A 53 1.34 4.05 -21.30
N GLY A 54 1.78 2.83 -21.60
CA GLY A 54 1.11 1.96 -22.57
C GLY A 54 0.02 1.05 -21.97
N ILE A 55 0.23 0.46 -20.79
CA ILE A 55 -0.69 -0.50 -20.18
C ILE A 55 -1.36 0.08 -18.92
N THR A 56 -0.61 0.64 -17.98
CA THR A 56 -1.17 1.02 -16.67
C THR A 56 -2.02 2.29 -16.73
N ARG A 57 -1.63 3.27 -17.54
CA ARG A 57 -2.36 4.55 -17.68
C ARG A 57 -3.69 4.46 -18.46
N PRO A 58 -3.79 3.77 -19.62
CA PRO A 58 -5.01 3.78 -20.41
C PRO A 58 -6.05 2.73 -19.98
N ASN A 59 -5.68 1.75 -19.14
CA ASN A 59 -6.58 0.68 -18.71
C ASN A 59 -6.95 0.83 -17.22
N SER A 60 -7.99 0.15 -16.77
CA SER A 60 -8.30 0.09 -15.34
C SER A 60 -7.20 -0.67 -14.59
N LYS A 61 -7.00 -0.37 -13.29
CA LYS A 61 -5.96 -1.03 -12.48
C LYS A 61 -6.07 -2.55 -12.49
N GLU A 62 -7.30 -3.07 -12.42
CA GLU A 62 -7.56 -4.52 -12.44
C GLU A 62 -7.21 -5.14 -13.79
N GLN A 63 -7.58 -4.47 -14.89
CA GLN A 63 -7.29 -4.94 -16.25
C GLN A 63 -5.79 -4.90 -16.52
N ALA A 64 -5.10 -3.80 -16.17
CA ALA A 64 -3.65 -3.68 -16.28
C ALA A 64 -2.93 -4.80 -15.50
N MET A 65 -3.34 -5.08 -14.27
CA MET A 65 -2.78 -6.18 -13.47
C MET A 65 -3.01 -7.55 -14.11
N ALA A 66 -4.21 -7.81 -14.63
CA ALA A 66 -4.52 -9.06 -15.31
C ALA A 66 -3.69 -9.24 -16.58
N SER A 67 -3.50 -8.16 -17.35
CA SER A 67 -2.61 -8.12 -18.52
C SER A 67 -1.17 -8.41 -18.16
N MET A 68 -0.60 -7.68 -17.18
CA MET A 68 0.77 -7.87 -16.72
C MET A 68 1.01 -9.29 -16.20
N LYS A 69 0.08 -9.85 -15.42
CA LYS A 69 0.15 -11.24 -14.94
C LYS A 69 0.16 -12.26 -16.09
N THR A 70 -0.66 -12.03 -17.10
CA THR A 70 -0.75 -12.93 -18.27
C THR A 70 0.53 -12.86 -19.11
N LEU A 71 1.06 -11.66 -19.36
CA LEU A 71 2.34 -11.44 -20.03
C LEU A 71 3.49 -12.10 -19.27
N LEU A 72 3.54 -11.90 -17.95
CA LEU A 72 4.56 -12.51 -17.09
C LEU A 72 4.50 -14.04 -17.20
N THR A 73 3.32 -14.63 -17.06
CA THR A 73 3.12 -16.08 -17.16
C THR A 73 3.58 -16.63 -18.50
N ILE A 74 3.26 -15.96 -19.61
CA ILE A 74 3.71 -16.38 -20.95
C ILE A 74 5.24 -16.29 -21.05
N SER A 75 5.82 -15.18 -20.59
CA SER A 75 7.27 -14.96 -20.65
C SER A 75 8.06 -15.95 -19.79
N GLU A 76 7.61 -16.23 -18.57
CA GLU A 76 8.26 -17.15 -17.63
C GLU A 76 8.17 -18.60 -18.12
N ASN A 77 6.99 -19.02 -18.63
CA ASN A 77 6.84 -20.36 -19.19
C ASN A 77 7.77 -20.58 -20.40
N LEU A 78 7.91 -19.57 -21.26
CA LEU A 78 8.81 -19.63 -22.40
C LEU A 78 10.29 -19.60 -21.99
N LEU A 79 10.66 -18.84 -20.97
CA LEU A 79 12.03 -18.83 -20.42
C LEU A 79 12.37 -20.17 -19.73
N ARG A 80 11.39 -20.83 -19.12
CA ARG A 80 11.55 -22.13 -18.46
C ARG A 80 11.66 -23.27 -19.46
N GLU A 81 10.83 -23.26 -20.50
CA GLU A 81 10.77 -24.32 -21.52
C GLU A 81 10.80 -23.71 -22.94
N PRO A 82 11.98 -23.26 -23.41
CA PRO A 82 12.10 -22.56 -24.69
C PRO A 82 11.82 -23.43 -25.91
N GLU A 83 12.02 -24.76 -25.81
CA GLU A 83 11.82 -25.70 -26.91
C GLU A 83 10.37 -26.20 -27.04
N ASN A 84 9.52 -25.91 -26.04
CA ASN A 84 8.15 -26.41 -26.05
C ASN A 84 7.28 -25.56 -27.01
N PRO A 85 6.75 -26.15 -28.10
CA PRO A 85 6.01 -25.41 -29.13
C PRO A 85 4.72 -24.79 -28.58
N LYS A 86 4.20 -25.30 -27.46
CA LYS A 86 3.00 -24.76 -26.81
C LYS A 86 3.23 -23.38 -26.21
N PHE A 87 4.43 -23.10 -25.68
CA PHE A 87 4.75 -21.81 -25.07
C PHE A 87 5.32 -20.81 -26.06
N GLN A 88 5.85 -21.30 -27.19
CA GLN A 88 6.31 -20.45 -28.29
C GLN A 88 5.16 -19.76 -29.02
N GLN A 89 3.91 -20.20 -28.89
CA GLN A 89 2.80 -19.57 -29.59
C GLN A 89 1.53 -19.46 -28.75
N PHE A 90 0.77 -18.39 -28.94
CA PHE A 90 -0.55 -18.25 -28.35
C PHE A 90 -1.61 -17.90 -29.40
N LYS A 91 -2.84 -18.34 -29.14
CA LYS A 91 -4.00 -18.05 -29.98
C LYS A 91 -4.70 -16.77 -29.47
N PRO A 92 -4.94 -15.77 -30.32
CA PRO A 92 -5.70 -14.58 -29.94
C PRO A 92 -7.17 -14.89 -29.62
N THR A 93 -7.68 -16.05 -30.07
CA THR A 93 -9.06 -16.51 -29.80
C THR A 93 -9.26 -17.14 -28.42
N ASN A 94 -8.18 -17.43 -27.67
CA ASN A 94 -8.30 -17.92 -26.31
C ASN A 94 -8.93 -16.83 -25.41
N GLY A 95 -10.01 -17.14 -24.70
CA GLY A 95 -10.75 -16.14 -23.92
C GLY A 95 -9.91 -15.36 -22.91
N VAL A 96 -8.93 -16.00 -22.26
CA VAL A 96 -8.02 -15.33 -21.31
C VAL A 96 -7.07 -14.40 -22.06
N ILE A 97 -6.49 -14.86 -23.16
CA ILE A 97 -5.58 -14.07 -24.01
C ILE A 97 -6.32 -12.89 -24.63
N LYS A 98 -7.54 -13.10 -25.12
CA LYS A 98 -8.35 -12.04 -25.71
C LYS A 98 -8.61 -10.93 -24.69
N ARG A 99 -9.18 -11.28 -23.55
CA ARG A 99 -9.54 -10.34 -22.49
C ARG A 99 -8.34 -9.61 -21.88
N ASN A 100 -7.19 -10.30 -21.75
CA ASN A 100 -6.04 -9.77 -21.02
C ASN A 100 -4.93 -9.22 -21.93
N LEU A 101 -4.88 -9.57 -23.22
CA LEU A 101 -3.82 -9.12 -24.14
C LEU A 101 -4.35 -8.45 -25.42
N MET A 102 -5.48 -8.89 -25.98
CA MET A 102 -5.99 -8.32 -27.23
C MET A 102 -6.87 -7.09 -26.98
N ASP A 103 -7.79 -7.17 -26.02
CA ASP A 103 -8.74 -6.11 -25.71
C ASP A 103 -8.10 -4.92 -24.95
N PRO A 104 -7.16 -5.13 -23.99
CA PRO A 104 -6.50 -4.02 -23.29
C PRO A 104 -5.48 -3.31 -24.19
N LYS A 105 -5.46 -1.97 -24.14
CA LYS A 105 -4.51 -1.16 -24.91
C LYS A 105 -3.08 -1.38 -24.41
N GLY A 106 -2.10 -1.45 -25.31
CA GLY A 106 -0.67 -1.54 -24.99
C GLY A 106 -0.17 -2.94 -24.64
N ALA A 107 -1.05 -3.88 -24.29
CA ALA A 107 -0.65 -5.22 -23.85
C ALA A 107 -0.13 -6.07 -25.01
N LEU A 108 -0.74 -5.95 -26.19
CA LEU A 108 -0.29 -6.65 -27.39
C LEU A 108 1.04 -6.09 -27.89
N GLU A 109 1.19 -4.77 -27.88
CA GLU A 109 2.42 -4.06 -28.27
C GLU A 109 3.59 -4.50 -27.39
N TYR A 110 3.35 -4.68 -26.08
CA TYR A 110 4.34 -5.24 -25.18
C TYR A 110 4.72 -6.68 -25.57
N ALA A 111 3.76 -7.54 -25.90
CA ALA A 111 4.03 -8.89 -26.37
C ALA A 111 4.84 -8.89 -27.68
N ILE A 112 4.56 -7.96 -28.58
CA ILE A 112 5.31 -7.81 -29.84
C ILE A 112 6.77 -7.46 -29.56
N GLU A 113 7.03 -6.55 -28.63
CA GLU A 113 8.39 -6.15 -28.23
C GLU A 113 9.13 -7.23 -27.43
N LEU A 114 8.41 -8.12 -26.74
CA LEU A 114 9.00 -9.35 -26.19
C LEU A 114 9.49 -10.30 -27.29
N GLY A 115 8.95 -10.19 -28.51
CA GLY A 115 9.36 -10.99 -29.67
C GLY A 115 8.25 -11.84 -30.29
N PHE A 116 7.00 -11.65 -29.89
CA PHE A 116 5.85 -12.33 -30.50
C PHE A 116 5.45 -11.65 -31.82
N ARG A 117 5.26 -12.42 -32.88
CA ARG A 117 4.87 -11.94 -34.20
C ARG A 117 3.61 -12.63 -34.68
N PRO A 118 2.70 -11.93 -35.38
CA PRO A 118 1.50 -12.53 -35.93
C PRO A 118 1.90 -13.49 -37.07
N GLU A 119 1.43 -14.73 -36.99
CA GLU A 119 1.58 -15.78 -38.00
C GLU A 119 0.22 -16.45 -38.24
N VAL A 120 0.01 -16.95 -39.46
CA VAL A 120 -1.17 -17.76 -39.79
C VAL A 120 -0.71 -19.19 -40.04
N LYS A 121 -1.21 -20.13 -39.22
CA LYS A 121 -0.96 -21.57 -39.40
C LYS A 121 -2.31 -22.27 -39.57
N ASN A 122 -2.47 -23.04 -40.64
CA ASN A 122 -3.72 -23.76 -40.96
C ASN A 122 -4.96 -22.85 -40.92
N PHE A 123 -4.87 -21.68 -41.54
CA PHE A 123 -5.94 -20.66 -41.58
C PHE A 123 -6.38 -20.13 -40.20
N GLN A 124 -5.61 -20.37 -39.13
CA GLN A 124 -5.84 -19.79 -37.81
C GLN A 124 -4.74 -18.76 -37.49
N PRO A 125 -5.08 -17.57 -36.98
CA PRO A 125 -4.09 -16.61 -36.53
C PRO A 125 -3.46 -17.07 -35.20
N PHE A 126 -2.16 -16.92 -35.10
CA PHE A 126 -1.35 -17.17 -33.92
C PHE A 126 -0.36 -16.02 -33.73
N TYR A 127 0.12 -15.86 -32.51
CA TYR A 127 1.33 -15.10 -32.25
C TYR A 127 2.43 -16.09 -31.93
N SER A 128 3.47 -16.15 -32.75
CA SER A 128 4.64 -17.01 -32.58
C SER A 128 5.82 -16.20 -32.02
N PHE A 129 6.60 -16.81 -31.15
CA PHE A 129 7.80 -16.21 -30.61
C PHE A 129 8.98 -16.43 -31.54
N ASN A 130 9.76 -15.38 -31.78
CA ASN A 130 11.01 -15.47 -32.51
C ASN A 130 12.20 -15.64 -31.54
N PRO A 131 12.95 -16.76 -31.60
CA PRO A 131 14.10 -17.03 -30.72
C PRO A 131 15.22 -15.99 -30.75
N ARG A 132 15.30 -15.16 -31.80
CA ARG A 132 16.28 -14.05 -31.85
C ARG A 132 16.05 -13.00 -30.78
N HIS A 133 14.82 -12.88 -30.26
CA HIS A 133 14.45 -11.91 -29.24
C HIS A 133 14.54 -12.46 -27.81
N MET A 134 15.28 -13.55 -27.57
CA MET A 134 15.47 -14.10 -26.22
C MET A 134 16.08 -13.11 -25.22
N GLU A 135 16.95 -12.22 -25.67
CA GLU A 135 17.51 -11.17 -24.81
C GLU A 135 16.43 -10.14 -24.41
N SER A 136 15.62 -9.70 -25.38
CA SER A 136 14.47 -8.82 -25.14
C SER A 136 13.46 -9.47 -24.19
N LEU A 137 13.18 -10.76 -24.37
CA LEU A 137 12.29 -11.53 -23.50
C LEU A 137 12.79 -11.55 -22.05
N ARG A 138 14.09 -11.79 -21.82
CA ARG A 138 14.68 -11.78 -20.47
C ARG A 138 14.57 -10.42 -19.80
N ILE A 139 14.92 -9.36 -20.54
CA ILE A 139 14.86 -7.98 -20.02
C ILE A 139 13.40 -7.60 -19.74
N GLY A 140 12.50 -7.81 -20.71
CA GLY A 140 11.10 -7.46 -20.59
C GLY A 140 10.36 -8.27 -19.52
N SER A 141 10.73 -9.54 -19.30
CA SER A 141 10.20 -10.35 -18.21
C SER A 141 10.65 -9.85 -16.84
N ALA A 142 11.93 -9.46 -16.70
CA ALA A 142 12.45 -8.86 -15.46
C ALA A 142 11.76 -7.54 -15.12
N ILE A 143 11.61 -6.64 -16.10
CA ILE A 143 10.91 -5.36 -15.91
C ILE A 143 9.42 -5.59 -15.60
N LEU A 144 8.76 -6.55 -16.25
CA LEU A 144 7.38 -6.93 -15.94
C LEU A 144 7.22 -7.38 -14.50
N LYS A 145 8.15 -8.21 -14.01
CA LYS A 145 8.13 -8.71 -12.65
C LYS A 145 8.31 -7.59 -11.65
N GLU A 146 9.30 -6.71 -11.85
CA GLU A 146 9.51 -5.51 -11.05
C GLU A 146 8.25 -4.64 -10.99
N ALA A 147 7.65 -4.35 -12.15
CA ALA A 147 6.45 -3.52 -12.23
C ALA A 147 5.22 -4.18 -11.56
N PHE A 148 5.07 -5.49 -11.73
CA PHE A 148 3.99 -6.26 -11.11
C PHE A 148 4.13 -6.28 -9.58
N ASP A 149 5.34 -6.49 -9.07
CA ASP A 149 5.62 -6.48 -7.63
C ASP A 149 5.36 -5.08 -7.03
N LEU A 150 5.79 -4.01 -7.71
CA LEU A 150 5.51 -2.63 -7.28
C LEU A 150 4.00 -2.32 -7.22
N GLU A 151 3.24 -2.75 -8.22
CA GLU A 151 1.80 -2.49 -8.26
C GLU A 151 1.03 -3.38 -7.27
N THR A 152 1.46 -4.62 -7.01
CA THR A 152 0.87 -5.46 -5.95
C THR A 152 1.10 -4.84 -4.57
N GLU A 153 2.33 -4.40 -4.26
CA GLU A 153 2.61 -3.71 -3.00
C GLU A 153 1.76 -2.45 -2.81
N LYS A 154 1.60 -1.66 -3.88
CA LYS A 154 0.76 -0.45 -3.85
C LYS A 154 -0.71 -0.80 -3.61
N GLN A 155 -1.22 -1.86 -4.23
CA GLN A 155 -2.57 -2.34 -4.00
C GLN A 155 -2.76 -2.85 -2.58
N GLU A 156 -1.78 -3.57 -2.03
CA GLU A 156 -1.83 -4.02 -0.65
C GLU A 156 -1.83 -2.86 0.34
N ARG A 157 -0.97 -1.85 0.15
CA ARG A 157 -0.95 -0.64 0.99
C ARG A 157 -2.30 0.08 0.94
N ALA A 158 -2.86 0.27 -0.25
CA ALA A 158 -4.17 0.90 -0.41
C ALA A 158 -5.30 0.07 0.22
N ALA A 159 -5.24 -1.25 0.12
CA ALA A 159 -6.20 -2.15 0.74
C ALA A 159 -6.10 -2.15 2.27
N ARG A 160 -4.90 -2.05 2.84
CA ARG A 160 -4.67 -1.91 4.28
C ARG A 160 -5.22 -0.59 4.80
N ALA A 161 -4.88 0.54 4.15
CA ALA A 161 -5.40 1.85 4.51
C ALA A 161 -6.94 1.89 4.49
N LYS A 162 -7.57 1.32 3.46
CA LYS A 162 -9.04 1.23 3.37
C LYS A 162 -9.66 0.34 4.46
N LYS A 163 -8.96 -0.71 4.90
CA LYS A 163 -9.42 -1.56 6.01
C LYS A 163 -9.29 -0.84 7.35
N GLU A 164 -8.19 -0.13 7.56
CA GLU A 164 -7.94 0.67 8.77
C GLU A 164 -8.96 1.80 8.89
N GLU A 165 -9.23 2.53 7.80
CA GLU A 165 -10.26 3.58 7.78
C GLU A 165 -11.64 3.01 8.15
N LYS A 166 -12.03 1.88 7.57
CA LYS A 166 -13.27 1.18 7.92
C LYS A 166 -13.29 0.72 9.38
N ALA A 167 -12.16 0.25 9.91
CA ALA A 167 -12.05 -0.20 11.30
C ALA A 167 -12.17 0.98 12.28
N VAL A 168 -11.55 2.11 11.96
CA VAL A 168 -11.67 3.35 12.75
C VAL A 168 -13.10 3.87 12.73
N ALA A 169 -13.76 3.89 11.56
CA ALA A 169 -15.16 4.27 11.45
C ALA A 169 -16.08 3.34 12.26
N ALA A 170 -15.85 2.03 12.20
CA ALA A 170 -16.61 1.05 12.98
C ALA A 170 -16.35 1.19 14.49
N ALA A 171 -15.10 1.43 14.90
CA ALA A 171 -14.75 1.66 16.30
C ALA A 171 -15.39 2.95 16.84
N ALA A 172 -15.41 4.03 16.04
CA ALA A 172 -16.10 5.27 16.40
C ALA A 172 -17.61 5.04 16.57
N ALA A 173 -18.25 4.35 15.62
CA ALA A 173 -19.67 4.01 15.72
C ALA A 173 -19.99 3.17 16.97
N ASN A 174 -19.14 2.18 17.28
CA ASN A 174 -19.28 1.36 18.48
C ASN A 174 -19.09 2.18 19.75
N LYS A 175 -18.13 3.11 19.78
CA LYS A 175 -17.91 4.01 20.92
C LYS A 175 -19.11 4.90 21.18
N VAL A 176 -19.72 5.47 20.13
CA VAL A 176 -20.96 6.26 20.24
C VAL A 176 -22.09 5.39 20.77
N LYS A 177 -22.26 4.17 20.26
CA LYS A 177 -23.29 3.23 20.73
C LYS A 177 -23.11 2.88 22.21
N LEU A 178 -21.87 2.62 22.64
CA LEU A 178 -21.57 2.31 24.04
C LEU A 178 -21.83 3.51 24.95
N ALA A 179 -21.43 4.71 24.54
CA ALA A 179 -21.71 5.94 25.29
C ALA A 179 -23.22 6.17 25.46
N PHE A 180 -24.03 5.86 24.45
CA PHE A 180 -25.48 5.99 24.54
C PHE A 180 -26.10 4.98 25.53
N ILE A 181 -25.58 3.75 25.56
CA ILE A 181 -26.01 2.73 26.52
C ILE A 181 -25.62 3.13 27.93
N ASP A 182 -24.42 3.68 28.10
CA ASP A 182 -23.88 4.10 29.39
C ASP A 182 -24.61 5.32 29.95
N ASP A 183 -24.92 6.32 29.11
CA ASP A 183 -25.77 7.47 29.49
C ASP A 183 -27.16 7.01 29.94
N ARG A 184 -27.76 6.07 29.21
CA ARG A 184 -29.07 5.50 29.58
C ARG A 184 -29.03 4.77 30.92
N LYS A 185 -27.99 3.99 31.18
CA LYS A 185 -27.81 3.30 32.47
C LYS A 185 -27.56 4.29 33.60
N SER A 186 -26.71 5.28 33.37
CA SER A 186 -26.38 6.33 34.34
C SER A 186 -27.62 7.12 34.75
N LYS A 187 -28.53 7.42 33.81
CA LYS A 187 -29.83 8.03 34.11
C LYS A 187 -30.70 7.14 34.98
N ILE A 188 -30.83 5.85 34.65
CA ILE A 188 -31.59 4.89 35.46
C ILE A 188 -31.04 4.82 36.89
N GLU A 189 -29.73 4.72 37.05
CA GLU A 189 -29.10 4.70 38.38
C GLU A 189 -29.29 6.00 39.15
N ALA A 190 -29.25 7.16 38.47
CA ALA A 190 -29.50 8.45 39.09
C ALA A 190 -30.95 8.59 39.56
N ASP A 191 -31.91 8.17 38.73
CA ASP A 191 -33.34 8.17 39.05
C ASP A 191 -33.64 7.25 40.26
N GLU A 192 -33.00 6.07 40.32
CA GLU A 192 -33.10 5.16 41.47
C GLU A 192 -32.56 5.80 42.76
N ARG A 193 -31.39 6.46 42.69
CA ARG A 193 -30.81 7.16 43.85
C ARG A 193 -31.71 8.32 44.31
N GLU A 194 -32.26 9.10 43.39
CA GLU A 194 -33.18 10.19 43.73
C GLU A 194 -34.46 9.65 44.39
N LYS A 195 -35.01 8.55 43.86
CA LYS A 195 -36.18 7.91 44.45
C LYS A 195 -35.92 7.45 45.88
N VAL A 196 -34.80 6.77 46.13
CA VAL A 196 -34.41 6.33 47.48
C VAL A 196 -34.22 7.53 48.42
N LEU A 197 -33.56 8.59 47.97
CA LEU A 197 -33.39 9.81 48.76
C LEU A 197 -34.72 10.51 49.06
N ARG A 198 -35.65 10.54 48.11
CA ARG A 198 -37.00 11.11 48.29
C ARG A 198 -37.80 10.28 49.28
N GLU A 199 -37.78 8.96 49.17
CA GLU A 199 -38.43 8.05 50.12
C GLU A 199 -37.84 8.21 51.54
N ALA A 200 -36.51 8.29 51.67
CA ALA A 200 -35.86 8.56 52.95
C ALA A 200 -36.23 9.94 53.53
N ARG A 201 -36.35 10.97 52.69
CA ARG A 201 -36.77 12.32 53.11
C ARG A 201 -38.23 12.36 53.55
N LEU A 202 -39.11 11.67 52.83
CA LEU A 202 -40.52 11.53 53.21
C LEU A 202 -40.68 10.74 54.51
N ALA A 203 -39.91 9.66 54.69
CA ALA A 203 -39.88 8.90 55.96
C ALA A 203 -39.34 9.76 57.11
N ALA A 204 -38.28 10.55 56.90
CA ALA A 204 -37.75 11.46 57.91
C ALA A 204 -38.72 12.61 58.23
N ALA A 205 -39.46 13.12 57.24
CA ALA A 205 -40.50 14.13 57.45
C ALA A 205 -41.70 13.55 58.21
N ALA A 206 -42.11 12.31 57.91
CA ALA A 206 -43.16 11.60 58.65
C ALA A 206 -42.74 11.33 60.11
N ALA A 207 -41.47 10.99 60.35
CA ALA A 207 -40.92 10.82 61.70
C ALA A 207 -40.78 12.15 62.47
N ARG A 208 -40.60 13.29 61.78
CA ARG A 208 -40.62 14.64 62.39
C ARG A 208 -42.03 15.20 62.59
N GLY A 209 -43.06 14.59 62.01
CA GLY A 209 -44.47 14.96 62.20
C GLY A 209 -45.04 14.61 63.57
N SER A 210 -44.26 13.99 64.46
CA SER A 210 -44.65 13.58 65.81
C SER A 210 -43.93 14.31 66.95
N GLU A 211 -43.33 15.48 66.71
CA GLU A 211 -42.80 16.34 67.78
C GLU A 211 -43.34 17.79 67.67
N PRO A 212 -43.77 18.41 68.79
CA PRO A 212 -44.33 19.74 68.79
C PRO A 212 -43.25 20.81 68.54
N SER A 213 -43.68 21.84 67.81
CA SER A 213 -42.98 23.08 67.52
C SER A 213 -42.24 23.65 68.74
N THR A 214 -40.92 23.76 68.64
CA THR A 214 -40.14 24.77 69.34
C THR A 214 -39.41 25.61 68.30
N SER A 215 -39.76 26.89 68.24
CA SER A 215 -39.09 27.90 67.42
C SER A 215 -37.68 28.15 67.95
N PRO A 216 -36.69 28.35 67.07
CA PRO A 216 -35.60 29.27 67.37
C PRO A 216 -35.60 30.43 66.36
N GLU A 217 -35.44 31.63 66.91
CA GLU A 217 -35.25 32.90 66.21
C GLU A 217 -34.15 32.84 65.14
N PRO A 218 -34.22 33.68 64.08
CA PRO A 218 -33.15 33.81 63.10
C PRO A 218 -32.03 34.70 63.66
N SER A 219 -31.01 34.09 64.28
CA SER A 219 -29.74 34.77 64.49
C SER A 219 -28.98 34.90 63.17
N ARG A 220 -28.99 36.13 62.63
CA ARG A 220 -28.27 36.59 61.44
C ARG A 220 -26.75 36.45 61.66
N SER A 221 -26.16 35.31 61.27
CA SER A 221 -24.71 35.14 61.17
C SER A 221 -24.24 35.46 59.75
N GLN A 222 -23.29 36.38 59.66
CA GLN A 222 -22.63 36.80 58.43
C GLN A 222 -21.93 35.59 57.79
N GLN A 223 -22.46 35.10 56.67
CA GLN A 223 -21.74 34.16 55.83
C GLN A 223 -21.12 34.94 54.68
N VAL A 224 -19.82 35.21 54.87
CA VAL A 224 -18.91 35.80 53.89
C VAL A 224 -18.92 34.92 52.63
N MET A 225 -19.36 35.49 51.52
CA MET A 225 -19.19 34.91 50.19
C MET A 225 -17.70 34.98 49.81
N PRO A 226 -16.99 33.89 49.51
CA PRO A 226 -15.74 33.99 48.78
C PRO A 226 -16.05 34.25 47.31
N GLY A 227 -16.15 35.53 46.97
CA GLY A 227 -15.93 35.97 45.59
C GLY A 227 -14.45 35.77 45.26
N SER A 228 -14.14 34.73 44.48
CA SER A 228 -12.91 34.69 43.70
C SER A 228 -13.28 34.98 42.26
N GLY A 229 -13.24 36.26 41.89
CA GLY A 229 -13.26 36.67 40.50
C GLY A 229 -11.99 36.18 39.81
N HIS A 230 -12.16 35.29 38.84
CA HIS A 230 -11.20 35.13 37.76
C HIS A 230 -11.94 35.44 36.46
N VAL A 231 -11.69 36.64 35.95
CA VAL A 231 -12.03 37.08 34.59
C VAL A 231 -10.69 37.21 33.91
N LEU A 232 -10.44 36.51 32.79
CA LEU A 232 -9.49 36.87 31.73
C LEU A 232 -9.56 35.84 30.56
N GLY A 233 -9.93 36.32 29.36
CA GLY A 233 -9.81 35.66 28.04
C GLY A 233 -10.97 34.73 27.71
N LEU A 234 -11.94 35.06 26.83
CA LEU A 234 -11.84 35.56 25.45
C LEU A 234 -10.87 34.74 24.60
N ASP A 235 -11.25 33.48 24.31
CA ASP A 235 -10.82 32.80 23.09
C ASP A 235 -12.06 32.53 22.24
N MET A 236 -12.28 33.48 21.35
CA MET A 236 -13.22 33.45 20.23
C MET A 236 -12.64 32.53 19.16
N PRO A 237 -13.28 31.42 18.76
CA PRO A 237 -12.93 30.79 17.51
C PRO A 237 -13.35 31.74 16.37
N PRO A 238 -12.46 32.04 15.40
CA PRO A 238 -12.81 32.93 14.30
C PRO A 238 -13.92 32.29 13.46
N GLU A 239 -15.02 33.05 13.30
CA GLU A 239 -15.97 32.86 12.22
C GLU A 239 -15.23 33.14 10.91
N ASP A 240 -15.05 32.10 10.11
CA ASP A 240 -14.51 32.24 8.76
C ASP A 240 -15.66 32.73 7.88
N ASP A 241 -15.62 34.03 7.58
CA ASP A 241 -16.37 34.70 6.53
C ASP A 241 -16.21 33.92 5.21
N ARG A 242 -17.22 33.13 4.85
CA ARG A 242 -17.44 32.78 3.45
C ARG A 242 -18.49 33.72 2.90
N ALA A 243 -17.95 34.82 2.37
CA ALA A 243 -18.62 35.73 1.47
C ALA A 243 -19.48 34.97 0.45
N GLU A 244 -20.75 35.34 0.45
CA GLU A 244 -21.58 35.32 -0.74
C GLU A 244 -20.88 36.22 -1.77
N ASP A 245 -20.47 35.64 -2.89
CA ASP A 245 -20.38 36.39 -4.13
C ASP A 245 -21.38 35.78 -5.10
N SER A 246 -22.28 36.65 -5.51
CA SER A 246 -23.30 36.45 -6.52
C SER A 246 -22.70 36.80 -7.89
N GLU A 247 -23.37 36.36 -8.96
CA GLU A 247 -23.13 36.70 -10.38
C GLU A 247 -22.05 35.81 -11.05
N GLU A 248 -22.26 35.23 -12.23
CA GLU A 248 -22.96 35.69 -13.45
C GLU A 248 -23.62 34.52 -14.24
N ASP A 249 -24.41 34.95 -15.23
CA ASP A 249 -25.12 34.25 -16.32
C ASP A 249 -24.53 32.94 -16.92
#